data_AF-A0A9X6TGF0-F1
#
_entry.id   AF-A0A9X6TGF0-F1
#
_cell.length_a   1.000
_cell.length_b   1.000
_cell.length_c   1.000
_cell.angle_alpha   90.00
_cell.angle_beta   90.00
_cell.angle_gamma   90.00
#
_symmetry.space_group_name_H-M   'P 1'
#
loop_
_entity.id
_entity.type
_entity.pdbx_description
1 polymer ?
#
loop_
_entity_poly.entity_id
_entity_poly.type
_entity_poly.pdbx_seq_one_letter_code
_entity_poly.pdbx_strand_id
1 'polypeptide(L)' 'GSKIAAENMVLSYYYAYKLPVVVIRPFNTYGPFQKTGGEGGVVAIFINNKLDNVPLNIYGDGKQTRDL' A
#
# COMPACT_ATOMS: atom_id res chain seq x y z
N GLY A 1 -2.60 -12.71 5.12
CA GLY A 1 -1.98 -14.04 5.10
C GLY A 1 -0.77 -14.10 4.18
N SER A 2 -0.95 -13.90 2.88
CA SER A 2 0.10 -14.11 1.87
C SER A 2 1.40 -13.32 2.06
N LYS A 3 1.33 -12.04 2.49
CA LYS A 3 2.53 -11.21 2.68
C LYS A 3 3.40 -11.68 3.86
N ILE A 4 2.79 -12.04 4.99
CA ILE A 4 3.49 -12.63 6.14
C ILE A 4 4.13 -13.98 5.77
N ALA A 5 3.41 -14.81 5.01
CA ALA A 5 3.95 -16.08 4.54
C ALA A 5 5.18 -15.88 3.62
N ALA A 6 5.12 -14.89 2.72
CA ALA A 6 6.24 -14.54 1.86
C ALA A 6 7.45 -14.03 2.67
N GLU A 7 7.24 -13.19 3.69
CA GLU A 7 8.32 -12.75 4.57
C GLU A 7 9.01 -13.91 5.28
N ASN A 8 8.23 -14.83 5.86
CA ASN A 8 8.77 -16.01 6.53
C ASN A 8 9.53 -16.93 5.57
N MET A 9 9.07 -17.04 4.33
CA MET A 9 9.77 -17.82 3.30
C MET A 9 11.12 -17.20 2.94
N VAL A 10 11.20 -15.89 2.77
CA VAL A 10 12.48 -15.22 2.43
C VAL A 10 13.46 -15.27 3.62
N LEU A 11 12.95 -15.13 4.85
CA LEU A 11 13.76 -15.28 6.07
C LEU A 11 14.29 -16.70 6.25
N SER A 12 13.53 -17.74 5.89
CA SER A 12 14.01 -19.12 6.00
C SER A 12 15.23 -19.37 5.11
N TYR A 13 15.29 -18.76 3.92
CA TYR A 13 16.45 -18.84 3.02
C TYR A 13 17.68 -18.13 3.57
N TYR A 14 17.50 -17.00 4.27
CA TYR A 14 18.61 -16.36 4.98
C TYR A 14 19.15 -17.26 6.09
N TYR A 15 18.28 -17.89 6.88
CA TYR A 15 18.73 -18.76 7.97
C TYR A 15 19.39 -20.04 7.48
N ALA A 16 18.85 -20.68 6.44
CA ALA A 16 19.35 -21.94 5.90
C ALA A 16 20.63 -21.78 5.06
N TYR A 17 20.72 -20.71 4.26
CA TYR A 17 21.74 -20.59 3.22
C TYR A 17 22.56 -19.29 3.30
N LYS A 18 22.29 -18.43 4.27
CA LYS A 18 22.90 -17.08 4.36
C LYS A 18 22.70 -16.23 3.10
N LEU A 19 21.63 -16.51 2.35
CA LEU A 19 21.24 -15.70 1.18
C LEU A 19 20.89 -14.29 1.65
N PRO A 20 21.60 -13.23 1.21
CA PRO A 20 21.28 -11.86 1.61
C PRO A 20 19.89 -11.45 1.12
N VAL A 21 19.04 -10.96 2.03
CA VAL A 21 17.65 -10.58 1.75
C VAL A 21 17.27 -9.32 2.53
N VAL A 22 16.32 -8.55 2.00
CA VAL A 22 15.75 -7.37 2.65
C VAL A 22 14.23 -7.39 2.48
N VAL A 23 13.50 -7.24 3.58
CA VAL A 23 12.03 -7.13 3.59
C VAL A 23 11.65 -5.66 3.67
N ILE A 24 10.97 -5.15 2.65
CA ILE A 24 10.49 -3.76 2.61
C ILE A 24 8.97 -3.76 2.81
N ARG A 25 8.51 -2.95 3.77
CA ARG A 25 7.09 -2.75 4.08
C ARG A 25 6.72 -1.29 3.82
N PRO A 26 6.41 -0.91 2.57
CA PRO A 26 5.99 0.46 2.27
C PRO A 26 4.61 0.71 2.88
N PHE A 27 4.48 1.82 3.60
CA PHE A 27 3.20 2.27 4.15
C PHE A 27 2.71 3.45 3.31
N ASN A 28 1.49 3.34 2.78
CA ASN A 28 0.75 4.41 2.12
C ASN A 28 1.51 5.19 1.03
N THR A 29 2.39 4.53 0.28
CA THR A 29 3.12 5.14 -0.85
C THR A 29 2.17 5.80 -1.85
N TYR A 30 2.42 7.08 -2.14
CA TYR A 30 1.70 7.87 -3.13
C TYR A 30 2.67 8.62 -4.06
N GLY A 31 2.23 8.92 -5.28
CA GLY A 31 3.05 9.69 -6.22
C GLY A 31 2.54 9.68 -7.67
N PRO A 32 3.25 10.38 -8.57
CA PRO A 32 2.93 10.41 -10.00
C PRO A 32 2.86 9.00 -10.59
N PHE A 33 1.93 8.78 -11.54
CA PHE A 33 1.69 7.50 -12.23
C PHE A 33 1.11 6.35 -11.39
N GLN A 34 0.76 6.58 -10.12
CA GLN A 34 0.02 5.60 -9.35
C GLN A 34 -1.36 5.37 -9.99
N LYS A 35 -1.71 4.10 -10.26
CA LYS A 35 -3.02 3.76 -10.81
C LYS A 35 -4.12 4.26 -9.89
N THR A 36 -5.06 5.01 -10.46
CA THR A 36 -6.20 5.63 -9.77
C THR A 36 -7.48 4.79 -9.81
N GLY A 37 -7.49 3.65 -10.52
CA GLY A 37 -8.63 2.74 -10.61
C GLY A 37 -8.52 1.53 -9.68
N GLY A 38 -9.65 1.08 -9.11
CA GLY A 38 -9.72 -0.12 -8.27
C GLY A 38 -9.12 0.06 -6.87
N GLU A 39 -8.19 -0.82 -6.49
CA GLU A 39 -7.43 -0.78 -5.22
C GLU A 39 -6.32 0.29 -5.20
N GLY A 40 -6.50 1.39 -5.92
CA GLY A 40 -5.56 2.50 -5.98
C GLY A 40 -5.34 3.14 -4.61
N GLY A 41 -4.19 3.78 -4.41
CA GLY A 41 -3.89 4.51 -3.18
C GLY A 41 -4.93 5.60 -2.93
N VAL A 42 -5.40 5.73 -1.68
CA VAL A 42 -6.50 6.65 -1.32
C VAL A 42 -6.21 8.11 -1.73
N VAL A 43 -4.94 8.52 -1.64
CA VAL A 43 -4.47 9.85 -2.05
C VAL A 43 -4.66 10.07 -3.55
N ALA A 44 -4.30 9.09 -4.38
CA ALA A 44 -4.43 9.19 -5.84
C ALA A 44 -5.89 9.22 -6.29
N ILE A 45 -6.76 8.42 -5.65
CA ILE A 45 -8.20 8.40 -5.93
C ILE A 45 -8.84 9.75 -5.55
N PHE A 46 -8.47 10.33 -4.41
CA PHE A 46 -9.04 11.59 -3.94
C PHE A 46 -8.62 12.77 -4.83
N ILE A 47 -7.35 12.81 -5.23
CA ILE A 47 -6.87 13.83 -6.18
C ILE A 47 -7.62 13.72 -7.51
N ASN A 48 -7.76 12.50 -8.05
CA ASN A 48 -8.46 12.29 -9.31
C ASN A 48 -9.95 12.70 -9.23
N ASN A 49 -10.66 12.25 -8.19
CA ASN A 49 -12.06 12.62 -8.00
C ASN A 49 -12.24 14.14 -7.84
N LYS A 50 -11.30 14.82 -7.17
CA LYS A 50 -11.33 16.29 -7.05
C LYS A 50 -11.13 16.98 -8.40
N LEU A 51 -10.24 16.47 -9.25
CA LEU A 51 -10.01 17.00 -10.60
C LEU A 51 -11.21 16.75 -11.51
N ASP A 52 -11.88 15.61 -11.38
CA ASP A 52 -13.05 15.21 -12.17
C ASP A 52 -14.38 15.77 -11.63
N ASN A 53 -14.36 16.62 -10.60
CA ASN A 53 -15.54 17.12 -9.88
C ASN A 53 -16.49 16.02 -9.36
N VAL A 54 -15.95 14.84 -9.05
CA VAL A 54 -16.67 13.72 -8.45
C VAL A 54 -16.66 13.86 -6.92
N PRO A 55 -17.77 13.57 -6.21
CA PRO A 55 -17.80 13.58 -4.75
C PRO A 55 -16.75 12.66 -4.12
N LEU A 56 -16.10 13.13 -3.05
CA LEU A 56 -15.15 12.34 -2.27
C LEU A 56 -15.91 11.39 -1.34
N ASN A 57 -15.79 10.09 -1.60
CA ASN A 57 -16.43 9.06 -0.79
C ASN A 57 -15.57 8.74 0.44
N ILE A 58 -16.08 9.07 1.62
CA ILE A 58 -15.50 8.69 2.91
C ILE A 58 -16.22 7.42 3.37
N TYR A 59 -15.47 6.31 3.51
CA TYR A 59 -16.02 5.06 4.02
C TYR A 59 -15.99 5.06 5.56
N GLY A 60 -17.16 5.05 6.19
CA GLY A 60 -17.32 5.07 7.65
C GLY A 60 -17.42 6.48 8.23
N ASP A 61 -16.83 6.71 9.41
CA ASP A 61 -16.88 8.00 10.12
C ASP A 61 -15.73 8.96 9.76
N GLY A 62 -14.81 8.53 8.89
CA GLY A 62 -13.67 9.33 8.44
C GLY A 62 -12.57 9.54 9.48
N LYS A 63 -12.64 8.93 10.67
CA LYS A 63 -11.61 9.08 11.72
C LYS A 63 -10.44 8.11 11.58
N GLN A 64 -10.42 7.35 10.48
CA GLN A 64 -9.42 6.34 10.21
C GLN A 64 -8.08 7.02 9.91
N THR A 65 -7.08 6.81 10.76
CA THR A 65 -5.74 7.32 10.53
C THR A 65 -4.94 6.37 9.62
N ARG A 66 -4.04 6.95 8.83
CA ARG A 66 -3.03 6.26 8.04
C ARG A 66 -1.74 7.02 8.24
N ASP A 67 -0.65 6.33 8.52
CA ASP A 67 0.68 6.94 8.47
C ASP A 67 0.97 7.33 7.01
N LEU A 68 1.37 8.58 6.78
CA LEU A 68 1.77 9.14 5.49
C LEU A 68 3.29 9.15 5.35
#